data_AF-A0A554LE17-F1
#
_entry.id   AF-A0A554LE17-F1
#
_cell.length_a   1.000
_cell.length_b   1.000
_cell.length_c   1.000
_cell.angle_alpha   90.00
_cell.angle_beta   90.00
_cell.angle_gamma   90.00
#
_symmetry.space_group_name_H-M   'P 1'
#
loop_
_entity.id
_entity.type
_entity.pdbx_description
1 polymer ?
#
loop_
_entity_poly.entity_id
_entity_poly.type
_entity_poly.pdbx_seq_one_letter_code
_entity_poly.pdbx_strand_id
1 'polypeptide(L)'
;MKKSILRILKSGWTNFSRNSYLSVAATAIIALTLILFLGLITLRFLTSRITVALENKIDISAYFKTDAAEDQILQIKSDLMSQPSVESVEYVSKEQALEQFKSRHAGDKLIQDSLSQLDFNPLTVPTGIPAPYPTGISGDGSVIVGGPEDNGGSTVGSAVRWTNSGANVELLATPVGTVNSSAKAISTDGSAIVGWVAANSAPSQALLWTSGGFQVLTDLAGTTGGSKALGVSSTGSFVVGVGNLSNVDQAVRWRTR
;
A
#
# COMPACT_ATOMS: atom_id res chain seq x y z
N MET A 1 -63.36 -39.22 32.46
CA MET A 1 -62.45 -38.44 31.59
C MET A 1 -61.78 -39.25 30.47
N LYS A 2 -61.00 -40.30 30.75
CA LYS A 2 -60.22 -41.06 29.73
C LYS A 2 -61.04 -41.59 28.54
N LYS A 3 -62.25 -42.14 28.78
CA LYS A 3 -63.12 -42.69 27.72
C LYS A 3 -63.68 -41.62 26.76
N SER A 4 -63.78 -40.37 27.20
CA SER A 4 -64.26 -39.26 26.34
C SER A 4 -63.15 -38.81 25.38
N ILE A 5 -61.93 -38.66 25.88
CA ILE A 5 -60.74 -38.28 25.08
C ILE A 5 -60.43 -39.32 24.00
N LEU A 6 -60.48 -40.61 24.34
CA LEU A 6 -60.30 -41.70 23.36
C LEU A 6 -61.34 -41.66 22.23
N ARG A 7 -62.59 -41.29 22.55
CA ARG A 7 -63.66 -41.19 21.55
C ARG A 7 -63.46 -39.97 20.66
N ILE A 8 -63.05 -38.84 21.22
CA ILE A 8 -62.72 -37.61 20.48
C ILE A 8 -61.56 -37.86 19.52
N LEU A 9 -60.50 -38.53 19.96
CA LEU A 9 -59.36 -38.91 19.11
C LEU A 9 -59.77 -39.88 17.99
N LYS A 10 -60.59 -40.89 18.30
CA LYS A 10 -61.11 -41.83 17.31
C LYS A 10 -61.97 -41.12 16.26
N SER A 11 -62.86 -40.23 16.69
CA SER A 11 -63.71 -39.43 15.80
C SER A 11 -62.90 -38.43 14.96
N GLY A 12 -61.86 -37.83 15.54
CA GLY A 12 -60.90 -36.97 14.83
C GLY A 12 -60.17 -37.74 13.73
N TRP A 13 -59.69 -38.95 14.03
CA TRP A 13 -59.01 -39.82 13.06
C TRP A 13 -59.94 -40.28 11.93
N THR A 14 -61.18 -40.65 12.25
CA THR A 14 -62.15 -41.05 11.21
C THR A 14 -62.50 -39.89 10.28
N ASN A 15 -62.59 -38.65 10.79
CA ASN A 15 -62.83 -37.48 9.96
C ASN A 15 -61.59 -37.09 9.13
N PHE A 16 -60.40 -37.24 9.70
CA PHE A 16 -59.12 -37.02 9.01
C PHE A 16 -58.93 -38.00 7.83
N SER A 17 -59.23 -39.28 8.03
CA SER A 17 -59.13 -40.31 6.98
C SER A 17 -60.20 -40.16 5.90
N ARG A 18 -61.41 -39.70 6.26
CA ARG A 18 -62.52 -39.49 5.30
C ARG A 18 -62.37 -38.22 4.46
N ASN A 19 -61.74 -37.18 4.98
CA ASN A 19 -61.48 -35.91 4.27
C ASN A 19 -59.98 -35.67 4.07
N SER A 20 -59.26 -36.72 3.65
CA SER A 20 -57.80 -36.76 3.58
C SER A 20 -57.20 -35.69 2.67
N TYR A 21 -57.88 -35.33 1.58
CA TYR A 21 -57.39 -34.34 0.61
C TYR A 21 -57.14 -32.96 1.24
N LEU A 22 -58.11 -32.45 2.00
CA LEU A 22 -58.01 -31.11 2.63
C LEU A 22 -56.96 -31.10 3.75
N SER A 23 -56.90 -32.18 4.55
CA SER A 23 -55.94 -32.30 5.64
C SER A 23 -54.51 -32.48 5.14
N VAL A 24 -54.30 -33.24 4.06
CA VAL A 24 -52.99 -33.39 3.40
C VAL A 24 -52.53 -32.06 2.82
N ALA A 25 -53.42 -31.32 2.14
CA ALA A 25 -53.10 -29.99 1.60
C ALA A 25 -52.70 -29.00 2.70
N ALA A 26 -53.47 -28.90 3.79
CA ALA A 26 -53.17 -28.02 4.91
C ALA A 26 -51.84 -28.40 5.61
N THR A 27 -51.58 -29.69 5.79
CA THR A 27 -50.33 -30.19 6.39
C THR A 27 -49.14 -29.90 5.48
N ALA A 28 -49.29 -30.07 4.17
CA ALA A 28 -48.26 -29.76 3.19
C ALA A 28 -47.91 -28.26 3.20
N ILE A 29 -48.90 -27.38 3.28
CA ILE A 29 -48.67 -25.93 3.38
C ILE A 29 -47.91 -25.59 4.67
N ILE A 30 -48.32 -26.12 5.82
CA ILE A 30 -47.64 -25.88 7.10
C ILE A 30 -46.22 -26.48 7.11
N ALA A 31 -46.03 -27.65 6.51
CA ALA A 31 -44.71 -28.25 6.39
C ALA A 31 -43.80 -27.40 5.48
N LEU A 32 -44.32 -26.90 4.35
CA LEU A 32 -43.58 -26.04 3.44
C LEU A 32 -43.18 -24.72 4.10
N THR A 33 -44.08 -24.08 4.84
CA THR A 33 -43.78 -22.85 5.57
C THR A 33 -42.75 -23.08 6.68
N LEU A 34 -42.83 -24.22 7.37
CA LEU A 34 -41.85 -24.59 8.39
C LEU A 34 -40.47 -24.84 7.78
N ILE A 35 -40.39 -25.58 6.68
CA ILE A 35 -39.14 -25.82 5.93
C ILE A 35 -38.54 -24.50 5.47
N LEU A 36 -39.35 -23.59 4.94
CA LEU A 36 -38.91 -22.27 4.52
C LEU A 36 -38.34 -21.48 5.72
N PHE A 37 -39.01 -21.53 6.87
CA PHE A 37 -38.55 -20.86 8.09
C PHE A 37 -37.21 -21.45 8.62
N LEU A 38 -37.09 -22.79 8.64
CA LEU A 38 -35.83 -23.46 9.00
C LEU A 38 -34.72 -23.14 7.99
N GLY A 39 -35.05 -23.04 6.70
CA GLY A 39 -34.13 -22.64 5.64
C GLY A 39 -33.58 -21.23 5.87
N LEU A 40 -34.43 -20.27 6.25
CA LEU A 40 -33.99 -18.90 6.54
C LEU A 40 -33.09 -18.82 7.78
N ILE A 41 -33.41 -19.58 8.84
CA ILE A 41 -32.59 -19.63 10.07
C ILE A 41 -31.21 -20.22 9.78
N THR A 42 -31.15 -21.33 9.03
CA THR A 42 -29.89 -21.98 8.67
C THR A 42 -29.06 -21.12 7.71
N LEU A 43 -29.70 -20.45 6.74
CA LEU A 43 -29.03 -19.50 5.86
C LEU A 43 -28.39 -18.35 6.63
N ARG A 44 -29.10 -17.76 7.61
CA ARG A 44 -28.55 -16.69 8.46
C ARG A 44 -27.30 -17.14 9.21
N PHE A 45 -27.32 -18.35 9.77
CA PHE A 45 -26.17 -18.92 10.47
C PHE A 45 -24.99 -19.17 9.52
N LEU A 46 -25.25 -19.65 8.30
CA LEU A 46 -24.20 -19.86 7.30
C LEU A 46 -23.57 -18.53 6.87
N THR A 47 -24.39 -17.52 6.59
CA THR A 47 -23.90 -16.18 6.22
C THR A 47 -23.03 -15.58 7.31
N SER A 48 -23.42 -15.67 8.59
CA SER A 48 -22.58 -15.12 9.68
C SER A 48 -21.23 -15.83 9.81
N ARG A 49 -21.17 -17.14 9.55
CA ARG A 49 -19.90 -17.88 9.52
C ARG A 49 -19.00 -17.44 8.37
N ILE A 50 -19.58 -17.22 7.19
CA ILE A 50 -18.83 -16.76 6.01
C ILE A 50 -18.32 -15.35 6.23
N THR A 51 -19.14 -14.45 6.78
CA THR A 51 -18.71 -13.08 7.10
C THR A 51 -17.52 -13.07 8.05
N VAL A 52 -17.58 -13.81 9.16
CA VAL A 52 -16.45 -13.91 10.12
C VAL A 52 -15.20 -14.51 9.48
N ALA A 53 -15.35 -15.51 8.60
CA ALA A 53 -14.22 -16.14 7.92
C ALA A 53 -13.55 -15.22 6.87
N LEU A 54 -14.29 -14.26 6.31
CA LEU A 54 -13.77 -13.25 5.41
C LEU A 54 -13.18 -12.06 6.15
N GLU A 55 -13.79 -11.64 7.25
CA GLU A 55 -13.33 -10.53 8.10
C GLU A 55 -11.95 -10.83 8.71
N ASN A 56 -11.73 -12.04 9.22
CA ASN A 56 -10.45 -12.48 9.79
C ASN A 56 -9.29 -12.61 8.78
N LYS A 57 -9.52 -12.39 7.48
CA LYS A 57 -8.47 -12.50 6.44
C LYS A 57 -7.96 -11.16 5.95
N ILE A 58 -8.50 -10.05 6.44
CA ILE A 58 -8.12 -8.71 5.97
C ILE A 58 -7.03 -8.16 6.89
N ASP A 59 -5.78 -8.51 6.60
CA ASP A 59 -4.61 -7.90 7.23
C ASP A 59 -4.19 -6.65 6.44
N ILE A 60 -4.27 -5.47 7.07
CA ILE A 60 -3.82 -4.20 6.48
C ILE A 60 -2.51 -3.79 7.16
N SER A 61 -1.42 -3.81 6.40
CA SER A 61 -0.12 -3.30 6.86
C SER A 61 0.07 -1.85 6.45
N ALA A 62 0.36 -0.97 7.41
CA ALA A 62 0.70 0.43 7.19
C ALA A 62 2.12 0.70 7.69
N TYR A 63 2.90 1.45 6.92
CA TYR A 63 4.31 1.72 7.20
C TYR A 63 4.52 3.18 7.57
N PHE A 64 5.34 3.43 8.60
CA PHE A 64 5.71 4.76 9.04
C PHE A 64 7.00 5.24 8.36
N LYS A 65 7.16 6.56 8.27
CA LYS A 65 8.43 7.15 7.85
C LYS A 65 9.53 6.83 8.86
N THR A 66 10.77 6.76 8.40
CA THR A 66 11.93 6.36 9.21
C THR A 66 12.28 7.35 10.32
N ASP A 67 11.86 8.62 10.19
CA ASP A 67 12.04 9.75 11.11
C ASP A 67 10.82 10.02 12.01
N ALA A 68 9.76 9.22 11.89
CA ALA A 68 8.57 9.37 12.71
C ALA A 68 8.90 9.13 14.19
N ALA A 69 8.51 10.07 15.05
CA ALA A 69 8.69 9.93 16.50
C ALA A 69 7.82 8.77 17.01
N GLU A 70 8.40 7.90 17.84
CA GLU A 70 7.71 6.72 18.37
C GLU A 70 6.42 7.09 19.14
N ASP A 71 6.43 8.21 19.85
CA ASP A 71 5.26 8.73 20.54
C ASP A 71 4.08 9.00 19.59
N GLN A 72 4.35 9.51 18.39
CA GLN A 72 3.32 9.76 17.37
C GLN A 72 2.76 8.45 16.81
N ILE A 73 3.61 7.44 16.66
CA ILE A 73 3.21 6.11 16.19
C ILE A 73 2.30 5.43 17.22
N LEU A 74 2.67 5.52 18.51
CA LEU A 74 1.86 4.99 19.61
C LEU A 74 0.52 5.72 19.75
N GLN A 75 0.48 7.03 19.47
CA GLN A 75 -0.76 7.78 19.42
C GLN A 75 -1.66 7.31 18.28
N ILE A 76 -1.12 7.11 17.07
CA ILE A 76 -1.88 6.58 15.92
C ILE A 76 -2.39 5.16 16.22
N LYS A 77 -1.59 4.32 16.88
CA LYS A 77 -2.03 3.00 17.34
C LYS A 77 -3.24 3.11 18.27
N SER A 78 -3.20 4.04 19.23
CA SER A 78 -4.32 4.28 20.15
C SER A 78 -5.57 4.79 19.42
N ASP A 79 -5.40 5.69 18.46
CA ASP A 79 -6.50 6.24 17.67
C ASP A 79 -7.16 5.16 16.79
N LEU A 80 -6.36 4.28 16.18
CA LEU A 80 -6.87 3.15 15.39
C LEU A 80 -7.59 2.12 16.25
N MET A 81 -7.09 1.82 17.45
CA MET A 81 -7.75 0.94 18.42
C MET A 81 -9.09 1.52 18.93
N SER A 82 -9.29 2.84 18.81
CA SER A 82 -10.56 3.47 19.18
C SER A 82 -11.67 3.31 18.12
N GLN A 83 -11.33 2.86 16.92
CA GLN A 83 -12.28 2.70 15.82
C GLN A 83 -13.05 1.37 15.96
N PRO A 84 -14.40 1.38 15.87
CA PRO A 84 -15.20 0.17 15.99
C PRO A 84 -15.01 -0.84 14.84
N SER A 85 -14.35 -0.43 13.75
CA SER A 85 -14.05 -1.27 12.58
C SER A 85 -12.67 -1.94 12.66
N VAL A 86 -11.90 -1.71 13.72
CA VAL A 86 -10.54 -2.24 13.87
C VAL A 86 -10.52 -3.20 15.05
N GLU A 87 -10.29 -4.49 14.77
CA GLU A 87 -10.25 -5.53 15.81
C GLU A 87 -8.95 -5.50 16.62
N SER A 88 -7.80 -5.31 15.95
CA SER A 88 -6.50 -5.22 16.61
C SER A 88 -5.51 -4.39 15.80
N VAL A 89 -4.57 -3.75 16.50
CA VAL A 89 -3.45 -3.01 15.91
C VAL A 89 -2.16 -3.46 16.58
N GLU A 90 -1.28 -4.08 15.80
CA GLU A 90 0.06 -4.45 16.24
C GLU A 90 1.08 -3.43 15.73
N TYR A 91 1.88 -2.88 16.65
CA TYR A 91 3.04 -2.08 16.28
C TYR A 91 4.26 -3.00 16.31
N VAL A 92 4.97 -3.08 15.19
CA VAL A 92 6.20 -3.85 15.05
C VAL A 92 7.35 -2.86 14.85
N SER A 93 8.29 -2.84 15.79
CA SER A 93 9.49 -1.99 15.67
C SER A 93 10.42 -2.49 14.55
N LYS A 94 11.38 -1.66 14.14
CA LYS A 94 12.37 -2.03 13.12
C LYS A 94 13.17 -3.27 13.54
N GLU A 95 13.52 -3.35 14.82
CA GLU A 95 14.29 -4.45 15.43
C GLU A 95 13.45 -5.72 15.51
N GLN A 96 12.19 -5.60 15.93
CA GLN A 96 11.25 -6.73 15.99
C GLN A 96 10.96 -7.30 14.60
N ALA A 97 10.82 -6.44 13.58
CA ALA A 97 10.66 -6.87 12.20
C ALA A 97 11.86 -7.69 11.71
N LEU A 98 13.08 -7.28 12.09
CA LEU A 98 14.31 -8.01 11.76
C LEU A 98 14.38 -9.37 12.46
N GLU A 99 14.03 -9.44 13.74
CA GLU A 99 13.99 -10.72 14.46
C GLU A 99 12.93 -11.67 13.89
N GLN A 100 11.74 -11.18 13.60
CA GLN A 100 10.68 -11.95 12.97
C GLN A 100 11.12 -12.45 11.59
N PHE A 101 11.80 -11.61 10.79
CA PHE A 101 12.33 -12.00 9.48
C PHE A 101 13.41 -13.08 9.59
N LYS A 102 14.36 -12.92 10.52
CA LYS A 102 15.40 -13.93 10.80
C LYS A 102 14.79 -15.26 11.23
N SER A 103 13.76 -15.23 12.08
CA SER A 103 13.05 -16.42 12.55
C SER A 103 12.32 -17.14 11.41
N ARG A 104 11.60 -16.39 10.57
CA ARG A 104 10.90 -16.94 9.39
C ARG A 104 11.84 -17.56 8.37
N HIS A 105 13.06 -17.02 8.23
CA HIS A 105 14.07 -17.48 7.28
C HIS A 105 15.23 -18.22 7.98
N ALA A 106 15.00 -18.80 9.17
CA ALA A 106 16.03 -19.50 9.91
C ALA A 106 16.61 -20.72 9.15
N GLY A 107 15.84 -21.28 8.22
CA GLY A 107 16.26 -22.40 7.36
C GLY A 107 17.06 -22.01 6.11
N ASP A 108 17.15 -20.71 5.77
CA ASP A 108 17.83 -20.25 4.57
C ASP A 108 19.19 -19.64 4.90
N LYS A 109 20.24 -20.42 4.66
CA LYS A 109 21.62 -20.04 4.98
C LYS A 109 22.10 -18.82 4.19
N LEU A 110 21.64 -18.65 2.95
CA LEU A 110 22.02 -17.51 2.11
C LEU A 110 21.49 -16.20 2.70
N ILE A 111 20.25 -16.23 3.19
CA ILE A 111 19.60 -15.06 3.81
C ILE A 111 20.30 -14.71 5.13
N GLN A 112 20.62 -15.70 5.97
CA GLN A 112 21.33 -15.45 7.23
C GLN A 112 22.74 -14.91 7.02
N ASP A 113 23.49 -15.48 6.08
CA ASP A 113 24.84 -15.03 5.75
C ASP A 113 24.81 -13.59 5.22
N SER A 114 23.86 -13.27 4.34
CA SER A 114 23.65 -11.90 3.82
C SER A 114 23.30 -10.91 4.93
N LEU A 115 22.40 -11.28 5.86
CA LEU A 115 22.03 -10.43 6.99
C LEU A 115 23.18 -10.23 7.99
N SER A 116 24.10 -11.18 8.11
CA SER A 116 25.28 -11.07 8.99
C SER A 116 26.39 -10.18 8.43
N GLN A 117 26.41 -9.97 7.12
CA GLN A 117 27.36 -9.07 6.45
C GLN A 117 26.89 -7.62 6.40
N LEU A 118 25.63 -7.36 6.76
CA LEU A 118 25.08 -6.02 6.82
C LEU A 118 25.25 -5.46 8.23
N ASP A 119 25.94 -4.33 8.33
CA ASP A 119 26.05 -3.55 9.57
C ASP A 119 24.76 -2.77 9.90
N PHE A 120 23.70 -2.95 9.12
CA PHE A 120 22.45 -2.19 9.20
C PHE A 120 21.21 -3.04 8.88
N ASN A 121 20.02 -2.55 9.26
CA ASN A 121 18.74 -3.24 9.04
C ASN A 121 18.17 -2.92 7.64
N PRO A 122 18.11 -3.89 6.70
CA PRO A 122 17.63 -3.67 5.34
C PRO A 122 16.10 -3.64 5.22
N LEU A 123 15.36 -3.98 6.28
CA LEU A 123 13.89 -3.97 6.30
C LEU A 123 13.30 -2.56 6.45
N THR A 124 14.15 -1.52 6.36
CA THR A 124 13.75 -0.12 6.35
C THR A 124 13.06 0.31 5.05
N VAL A 125 13.16 -0.51 4.00
CA VAL A 125 12.54 -0.23 2.70
C VAL A 125 11.13 -0.83 2.63
N PRO A 126 10.10 -0.06 2.24
CA PRO A 126 8.78 -0.61 1.97
C PRO A 126 8.86 -1.71 0.90
N THR A 127 8.52 -2.95 1.27
CA THR A 127 8.34 -4.05 0.32
C THR A 127 7.18 -3.71 -0.61
N GLY A 128 7.47 -3.35 -1.86
CA GLY A 128 6.46 -2.93 -2.85
C GLY A 128 6.94 -1.89 -3.87
N ILE A 129 8.07 -1.23 -3.65
CA ILE A 129 8.70 -0.36 -4.64
C ILE A 129 9.57 -1.25 -5.55
N PRO A 130 9.41 -1.24 -6.89
CA PRO A 130 10.33 -1.91 -7.81
C PRO A 130 11.76 -1.44 -7.48
N ALA A 131 12.71 -2.37 -7.34
CA ALA A 131 14.07 -2.08 -6.89
C ALA A 131 14.62 -0.83 -7.61
N PRO A 132 14.76 0.31 -6.92
CA PRO A 132 15.15 1.55 -7.57
C PRO A 132 16.60 1.45 -8.02
N TYR A 133 16.87 1.88 -9.26
CA TYR A 133 18.20 1.86 -9.84
C TYR A 133 18.98 3.09 -9.41
N PRO A 134 20.23 2.92 -8.94
CA PRO A 134 21.09 4.05 -8.62
C PRO A 134 21.49 4.79 -9.90
N THR A 135 21.38 6.11 -9.90
CA THR A 135 21.70 6.99 -11.04
C THR A 135 22.79 8.01 -10.73
N GLY A 136 23.02 8.32 -9.45
CA GLY A 136 24.04 9.28 -9.05
C GLY A 136 24.55 9.08 -7.63
N ILE A 137 25.71 9.64 -7.33
CA ILE A 137 26.38 9.59 -6.02
C ILE A 137 27.05 10.93 -5.71
N SER A 138 27.04 11.34 -4.43
CA SER A 138 27.76 12.53 -3.95
C SER A 138 29.28 12.32 -3.97
N GLY A 139 30.05 13.42 -3.91
CA GLY A 139 31.52 13.36 -4.03
C GLY A 139 32.22 12.64 -2.89
N ASP A 140 31.60 12.62 -1.71
CA ASP A 140 32.07 11.91 -0.52
C ASP A 140 31.54 10.46 -0.43
N GLY A 141 30.68 10.05 -1.37
CA GLY A 141 30.04 8.73 -1.39
C GLY A 141 28.96 8.51 -0.33
N SER A 142 28.61 9.53 0.47
CA SER A 142 27.66 9.37 1.58
C SER A 142 26.20 9.28 1.15
N VAL A 143 25.87 9.82 -0.04
CA VAL A 143 24.53 9.86 -0.59
C VAL A 143 24.50 9.28 -2.01
N ILE A 144 23.64 8.30 -2.23
CA ILE A 144 23.32 7.75 -3.55
C ILE A 144 21.88 8.18 -3.88
N VAL A 145 21.58 8.43 -5.14
CA VAL A 145 20.22 8.79 -5.60
C VAL A 145 19.79 7.91 -6.75
N GLY A 146 18.47 7.75 -6.92
CA GLY A 146 17.95 6.86 -7.95
C GLY A 146 16.44 6.87 -8.06
N GLY A 147 15.93 5.91 -8.82
CA GLY A 147 14.50 5.75 -9.05
C GLY A 147 14.21 4.60 -10.02
N PRO A 148 12.97 4.49 -10.52
CA PRO A 148 12.60 3.45 -11.47
C PRO A 148 13.41 3.56 -12.77
N GLU A 149 13.64 2.42 -13.41
CA GLU A 149 14.28 2.34 -14.72
C GLU A 149 13.48 3.11 -15.76
N ASP A 150 14.15 3.94 -16.55
CA ASP A 150 13.56 4.78 -17.59
C ASP A 150 13.57 4.03 -18.95
N ASN A 151 13.28 2.73 -18.95
CA ASN A 151 13.36 1.85 -20.13
C ASN A 151 12.12 1.89 -21.04
N GLY A 152 11.30 2.94 -20.95
CA GLY A 152 10.07 3.06 -21.75
C GLY A 152 8.94 2.09 -21.36
N GLY A 153 9.13 1.27 -20.32
CA GLY A 153 8.05 0.53 -19.65
C GLY A 153 7.36 1.42 -18.59
N SER A 154 6.08 1.17 -18.33
CA SER A 154 5.34 1.79 -17.21
C SER A 154 5.79 1.21 -15.86
N THR A 155 7.06 1.40 -15.51
CA THR A 155 7.54 1.18 -14.14
C THR A 155 7.10 2.37 -13.29
N VAL A 156 6.05 2.16 -12.50
CA VAL A 156 5.61 3.10 -11.46
C VAL A 156 6.62 3.02 -10.32
N GLY A 157 7.32 4.11 -10.01
CA GLY A 157 8.29 4.13 -8.93
C GLY A 157 8.49 5.54 -8.37
N SER A 158 9.26 5.58 -7.30
CA SER A 158 9.54 6.82 -6.58
C SER A 158 11.03 7.13 -6.66
N ALA A 159 11.34 8.42 -6.73
CA ALA A 159 12.69 8.90 -6.57
C ALA A 159 13.13 8.64 -5.13
N VAL A 160 14.32 8.07 -4.98
CA VAL A 160 14.86 7.73 -3.67
C VAL A 160 16.27 8.30 -3.50
N ARG A 161 16.64 8.52 -2.24
CA ARG A 161 18.02 8.69 -1.83
C ARG A 161 18.39 7.59 -0.86
N TRP A 162 19.60 7.07 -1.00
CA TRP A 162 20.23 6.25 0.01
C TRP A 162 21.23 7.08 0.80
N THR A 163 21.17 6.99 2.12
CA THR A 163 22.13 7.62 3.04
C THR A 163 22.80 6.56 3.91
N ASN A 164 23.83 6.95 4.65
CA ASN A 164 24.60 6.06 5.52
C ASN A 164 25.18 4.86 4.74
N SER A 165 25.93 5.16 3.66
CA SER A 165 26.59 4.16 2.80
C SER A 165 25.64 3.14 2.15
N GLY A 166 24.40 3.53 1.86
CA GLY A 166 23.41 2.66 1.23
C GLY A 166 22.40 2.04 2.20
N ALA A 167 22.57 2.26 3.52
CA ALA A 167 21.77 1.62 4.56
C ALA A 167 20.33 2.12 4.66
N ASN A 168 20.15 3.43 4.47
CA ASN A 168 18.87 4.08 4.70
C ASN A 168 18.29 4.55 3.37
N VAL A 169 17.17 3.98 2.95
CA VAL A 169 16.46 4.41 1.74
C VAL A 169 15.34 5.36 2.14
N GLU A 170 15.37 6.56 1.57
CA GLU A 170 14.37 7.58 1.82
C GLU A 170 13.72 7.98 0.49
N LEU A 171 12.39 8.06 0.50
CA LEU A 171 11.63 8.59 -0.62
C LEU A 171 11.82 10.12 -0.69
N LEU A 172 12.16 10.62 -1.86
CA LEU A 172 12.23 12.06 -2.08
C LEU A 172 10.81 12.65 -2.17
N ALA A 173 10.59 13.77 -1.49
CA ALA A 173 9.29 14.44 -1.45
C ALA A 173 8.87 14.93 -2.85
N THR A 174 7.60 14.80 -3.21
CA THR A 174 7.08 15.20 -4.53
C THR A 174 5.80 16.02 -4.39
N PRO A 175 5.41 16.78 -5.44
CA PRO A 175 4.10 17.41 -5.49
C PRO A 175 2.97 16.41 -5.30
N VAL A 176 1.88 16.83 -4.65
CA VAL A 176 0.67 16.02 -4.49
C VAL A 176 0.12 15.64 -5.87
N GLY A 177 -0.25 14.37 -6.06
CA GLY A 177 -0.75 13.85 -7.34
C GLY A 177 0.34 13.31 -8.27
N THR A 178 1.62 13.32 -7.84
CA THR A 178 2.71 12.62 -8.54
C THR A 178 2.48 11.12 -8.50
N VAL A 179 2.57 10.47 -9.65
CA VAL A 179 2.46 9.01 -9.79
C VAL A 179 3.79 8.34 -10.12
N ASN A 180 4.75 9.10 -10.65
CA ASN A 180 6.08 8.58 -10.95
C ASN A 180 7.13 9.66 -10.70
N SER A 181 8.30 9.27 -10.20
CA SER A 181 9.41 10.20 -10.00
C SER A 181 10.75 9.49 -10.09
N SER A 182 11.77 10.19 -10.56
CA SER A 182 13.12 9.64 -10.69
C SER A 182 14.16 10.72 -10.38
N ALA A 183 15.08 10.43 -9.48
CA ALA A 183 16.29 11.22 -9.31
C ALA A 183 17.31 10.80 -10.37
N LYS A 184 17.97 11.79 -11.00
CA LYS A 184 18.91 11.57 -12.11
C LYS A 184 20.34 11.95 -11.76
N ALA A 185 20.54 12.96 -10.92
CA ALA A 185 21.87 13.39 -10.50
C ALA A 185 21.82 14.06 -9.12
N ILE A 186 23.00 14.12 -8.48
CA ILE A 186 23.22 14.79 -7.20
C ILE A 186 24.50 15.64 -7.29
N SER A 187 24.53 16.76 -6.57
CA SER A 187 25.70 17.63 -6.48
C SER A 187 26.84 16.95 -5.70
N THR A 188 28.07 17.37 -5.96
CA THR A 188 29.25 16.82 -5.28
C THR A 188 29.19 17.00 -3.77
N ASP A 189 28.65 18.14 -3.32
CA ASP A 189 28.44 18.44 -1.89
C ASP A 189 27.21 17.76 -1.27
N GLY A 190 26.45 16.97 -2.05
CA GLY A 190 25.26 16.26 -1.59
C GLY A 190 24.04 17.16 -1.28
N SER A 191 24.14 18.47 -1.48
CA SER A 191 23.11 19.44 -1.07
C SER A 191 21.91 19.53 -2.04
N ALA A 192 22.10 19.15 -3.31
CA ALA A 192 21.13 19.31 -4.37
C ALA A 192 20.99 18.03 -5.19
N ILE A 193 19.76 17.52 -5.29
CA ILE A 193 19.40 16.36 -6.12
C ILE A 193 18.47 16.86 -7.21
N VAL A 194 18.62 16.36 -8.44
CA VAL A 194 17.79 16.78 -9.58
C VAL A 194 17.23 15.59 -10.32
N GLY A 195 16.12 15.79 -11.02
CA GLY A 195 15.45 14.74 -11.76
C GLY A 195 14.11 15.19 -12.29
N TRP A 196 13.12 14.31 -12.23
CA TRP A 196 11.79 14.60 -12.74
C TRP A 196 10.68 13.91 -11.96
N VAL A 197 9.49 14.49 -12.09
CA VAL A 197 8.22 13.95 -11.58
C VAL A 197 7.20 13.90 -12.71
N ALA A 198 6.24 12.99 -12.62
CA ALA A 198 5.13 12.87 -13.55
C ALA A 198 3.84 12.60 -12.78
N ALA A 199 2.77 13.27 -13.19
CA ALA A 199 1.40 13.04 -12.71
C ALA A 199 0.57 12.34 -13.80
N ASN A 200 -0.61 11.84 -13.43
CA ASN A 200 -1.52 11.20 -14.38
C ASN A 200 -1.87 12.16 -15.53
N SER A 201 -1.65 11.70 -16.77
CA SER A 201 -2.02 12.43 -18.00
C SER A 201 -1.42 13.84 -18.11
N ALA A 202 -0.36 14.14 -17.35
CA ALA A 202 0.35 15.42 -17.38
C ALA A 202 1.79 15.21 -17.85
N PRO A 203 2.37 16.19 -18.57
CA PRO A 203 3.77 16.11 -18.97
C PRO A 203 4.69 16.07 -17.74
N SER A 204 5.82 15.37 -17.85
CA SER A 204 6.80 15.33 -16.76
C SER A 204 7.35 16.73 -16.46
N GLN A 205 7.71 16.97 -15.20
CA GLN A 205 8.29 18.23 -14.77
C GLN A 205 9.65 18.01 -14.14
N ALA A 206 10.62 18.84 -14.51
CA ALA A 206 11.93 18.87 -13.90
C ALA A 206 11.81 19.32 -12.44
N LEU A 207 12.45 18.56 -11.55
CA LEU A 207 12.41 18.82 -10.11
C LEU A 207 13.82 18.94 -9.54
N LEU A 208 13.97 19.88 -8.61
CA LEU A 208 15.12 20.05 -7.74
C LEU A 208 14.70 19.69 -6.32
N TRP A 209 15.44 18.82 -5.66
CA TRP A 209 15.32 18.50 -4.24
C TRP A 209 16.51 19.07 -3.49
N THR A 210 16.24 19.72 -2.36
CA THR A 210 17.21 20.28 -1.42
C THR A 210 16.81 19.92 0.01
N SER A 211 17.61 20.29 1.01
CA SER A 211 17.24 20.13 2.42
C SER A 211 15.96 20.91 2.80
N GLY A 212 15.66 22.00 2.09
CA GLY A 212 14.45 22.82 2.31
C GLY A 212 13.17 22.26 1.66
N GLY A 213 13.25 21.11 0.98
CA GLY A 213 12.13 20.52 0.24
C GLY A 213 12.41 20.42 -1.26
N PHE A 214 11.36 20.48 -2.07
CA PHE A 214 11.46 20.41 -3.53
C PHE A 214 11.04 21.71 -4.20
N GLN A 215 11.58 21.96 -5.38
CA GLN A 215 11.24 23.05 -6.27
C GLN A 215 11.01 22.52 -7.68
N VAL A 216 9.88 22.90 -8.28
CA VAL A 216 9.61 22.66 -9.71
C VAL A 216 10.37 23.67 -10.55
N LEU A 217 11.10 23.19 -11.56
CA LEU A 217 11.87 23.99 -12.49
C LEU A 217 11.03 24.23 -13.76
N THR A 218 10.22 25.30 -13.77
CA THR A 218 9.15 25.54 -14.79
C THR A 218 9.31 26.83 -15.59
N ASP A 219 10.55 27.24 -15.86
CA ASP A 219 10.83 28.63 -16.24
C ASP A 219 10.97 28.87 -17.75
N LEU A 220 10.68 27.88 -18.62
CA LEU A 220 10.75 28.09 -20.07
C LEU A 220 9.38 28.44 -20.65
N ALA A 221 9.25 29.68 -21.13
CA ALA A 221 8.12 30.08 -21.94
C ALA A 221 7.99 29.17 -23.19
N GLY A 222 6.83 28.53 -23.36
CA GLY A 222 6.52 27.71 -24.54
C GLY A 222 6.77 26.21 -24.39
N THR A 223 7.15 25.69 -23.22
CA THR A 223 7.21 24.23 -23.00
C THR A 223 5.82 23.63 -22.94
N THR A 224 5.53 22.68 -23.85
CA THR A 224 4.23 22.01 -23.96
C THR A 224 4.30 20.51 -23.69
N GLY A 225 5.49 19.89 -23.83
CA GLY A 225 5.65 18.42 -23.70
C GLY A 225 6.40 17.95 -22.45
N GLY A 226 6.68 18.85 -21.50
CA GLY A 226 7.34 18.53 -20.24
C GLY A 226 8.83 18.84 -20.19
N SER A 227 9.41 18.67 -19.00
CA SER A 227 10.82 18.90 -18.71
C SER A 227 11.38 17.80 -17.83
N LYS A 228 12.70 17.57 -17.95
CA LYS A 228 13.48 16.66 -17.11
C LYS A 228 14.82 17.29 -16.78
N ALA A 229 15.18 17.34 -15.50
CA ALA A 229 16.55 17.69 -15.10
C ALA A 229 17.43 16.44 -15.15
N LEU A 230 18.63 16.57 -15.73
CA LEU A 230 19.53 15.45 -16.01
C LEU A 230 20.87 15.58 -15.30
N GLY A 231 21.31 16.81 -15.00
CA GLY A 231 22.60 17.06 -14.36
C GLY A 231 22.57 18.31 -13.50
N VAL A 232 23.47 18.34 -12.52
CA VAL A 232 23.59 19.44 -11.56
C VAL A 232 25.07 19.75 -11.32
N SER A 233 25.40 21.03 -11.11
CA SER A 233 26.76 21.45 -10.78
C SER A 233 27.20 20.94 -9.40
N SER A 234 28.51 20.93 -9.14
CA SER A 234 29.08 20.45 -7.87
C SER A 234 28.50 21.11 -6.62
N THR A 235 28.07 22.37 -6.71
CA THR A 235 27.48 23.19 -5.62
C THR A 235 25.96 23.29 -5.68
N GLY A 236 25.29 22.58 -6.60
CA GLY A 236 23.84 22.71 -6.79
C GLY A 236 23.36 23.98 -7.52
N SER A 237 24.24 24.97 -7.77
CA SER A 237 23.89 26.30 -8.31
C SER A 237 23.35 26.33 -9.75
N PHE A 238 23.66 25.30 -10.55
CA PHE A 238 23.21 25.18 -11.92
C PHE A 238 22.68 23.78 -12.19
N VAL A 239 21.59 23.72 -12.95
CA VAL A 239 20.96 22.48 -13.38
C VAL A 239 20.85 22.48 -14.89
N VAL A 240 21.10 21.35 -15.52
CA VAL A 240 20.94 21.14 -16.95
C VAL A 240 19.95 20.01 -17.22
N GLY A 241 19.27 20.07 -18.35
CA GLY A 241 18.30 19.05 -18.70
C GLY A 241 17.68 19.27 -20.07
N VAL A 242 16.51 18.70 -20.25
CA VAL A 242 15.74 18.78 -21.50
C VAL A 242 14.35 19.34 -21.21
N GLY A 243 13.87 20.21 -22.09
CA GLY A 243 12.50 20.70 -22.12
C GLY A 243 11.91 20.53 -23.52
N ASN A 244 10.65 20.13 -23.61
CA ASN A 244 9.97 19.94 -24.87
C ASN A 244 9.18 21.21 -25.26
N LEU A 245 9.62 21.88 -26.31
CA LEU A 245 8.99 23.07 -26.88
C LEU A 245 8.38 22.71 -28.23
N SER A 246 7.05 22.74 -28.34
CA SER A 246 6.34 22.46 -29.59
C SER A 246 6.74 21.13 -30.25
N ASN A 247 6.84 20.06 -29.45
CA ASN A 247 7.26 18.71 -29.86
C ASN A 247 8.74 18.56 -30.26
N VAL A 248 9.59 19.53 -29.91
CA VAL A 248 11.04 19.44 -30.08
C VAL A 248 11.72 19.49 -28.73
N ASP A 249 12.56 18.49 -28.46
CA ASP A 249 13.40 18.46 -27.27
C ASP A 249 14.54 19.46 -27.40
N GLN A 250 14.66 20.36 -26.44
CA GLN A 250 15.71 21.36 -26.37
C GLN A 250 16.51 21.22 -25.07
N ALA A 251 17.82 21.41 -25.18
CA ALA A 251 18.68 21.52 -24.02
C ALA A 251 18.34 22.80 -23.24
N VAL A 252 18.20 22.67 -21.94
CA VAL A 252 17.82 23.76 -21.04
C VAL A 252 18.78 23.82 -19.86
N ARG A 253 19.00 25.03 -19.37
CA ARG A 253 19.79 25.29 -18.17
C ARG A 253 18.98 26.16 -17.22
N TRP A 254 18.90 25.73 -15.97
CA TRP A 254 18.34 26.51 -14.88
C TRP A 254 19.45 27.00 -13.95
N ARG A 255 19.18 28.13 -13.29
CA ARG A 255 19.98 28.66 -12.19
C ARG A 255 19.17 28.51 -10.92
N THR A 256 19.72 27.79 -9.95
CA THR A 256 19.11 27.66 -8.62
C THR A 256 19.51 28.90 -7.81
N ARG A 257 18.58 29.41 -6.99
CA ARG A 257 18.81 30.62 -6.18
C ARG A 257 19.39 30.27 -4.83
#